data_AF-A0A0F9XQC3-F1
#
_entry.id   AF-A0A0F9XQC3-F1
#
_cell.length_a   1.000
_cell.length_b   1.000
_cell.length_c   1.000
_cell.angle_alpha   90.00
_cell.angle_beta   90.00
_cell.angle_gamma   90.00
#
_symmetry.space_group_name_H-M   'P 1'
#
loop_
_entity.id
_entity.type
_entity.pdbx_description
1 polymer ?
#
loop_
_entity_poly.entity_id
_entity_poly.type
_entity_poly.pdbx_seq_one_letter_code
_entity_poly.pdbx_strand_id
1 'polypeptide(L)'
;MAASSDKTSRARQAYVWVGVVALLLAGGLSGAWYYLAGQLEAQVTQVIADARVQGTEIGCPGRTVFGYPFRLGLSCDAVTVEAPGDARGQGLRATAGALRTAAQIYRPNRVVAELDSPLIVDAQQTPPLDIRWQLAQASASFWSDGMDQVALVADRPVVALAQPAAGRLPLFEAGRFEAHARRRDGDLDIAASSADGRVLAPEAPALPAFDASADLTITGAADWLAGHMDGHTLGEALAGRAGTLRSLKLDLGDASAELSGDFMVAADGILSGDFELAVADPQRIAALVGEAMPQLASVAQSLASAIGFVGRQDNGRNIVALSLRDGNLSAGVIPLGQVPAIR
;
A
#
# COMPACT_ATOMS: atom_id res chain seq x y z
N MET A 1 -48.08 16.99 -58.73
CA MET A 1 -46.85 17.33 -58.00
C MET A 1 -47.24 17.84 -56.62
N ALA A 2 -47.22 17.00 -55.59
CA ALA A 2 -47.39 17.44 -54.19
C ALA A 2 -46.98 16.30 -53.25
N ALA A 3 -45.76 16.35 -52.71
CA ALA A 3 -45.35 15.64 -51.50
C ALA A 3 -43.89 16.02 -51.15
N SER A 4 -43.66 17.22 -50.61
CA SER A 4 -42.35 17.52 -50.01
C SER A 4 -42.37 18.49 -48.82
N SER A 5 -43.49 19.15 -48.51
CA SER A 5 -43.50 20.17 -47.45
C SER A 5 -43.73 19.62 -46.03
N ASP A 6 -44.26 18.40 -45.90
CA ASP A 6 -44.69 17.84 -44.61
C ASP A 6 -43.55 17.16 -43.84
N LYS A 7 -42.53 16.66 -44.57
CA LYS A 7 -41.35 16.01 -43.99
C LYS A 7 -40.43 17.00 -43.26
N THR A 8 -40.30 18.23 -43.78
CA THR A 8 -39.45 19.29 -43.21
C THR A 8 -40.00 19.84 -41.89
N SER A 9 -41.33 19.91 -41.75
CA SER A 9 -42.02 20.34 -40.52
C SER A 9 -41.81 19.35 -39.36
N ARG A 10 -42.05 18.05 -39.62
CA ARG A 10 -41.86 16.99 -38.62
C ARG A 10 -40.40 16.83 -38.20
N ALA A 11 -39.45 16.98 -39.13
CA ALA A 11 -38.03 16.96 -38.82
C ALA A 11 -37.61 18.13 -37.91
N ARG A 12 -38.06 19.35 -38.21
CA ARG A 12 -37.81 20.53 -37.35
C ARG A 12 -38.42 20.36 -35.96
N GLN A 13 -39.63 19.83 -35.86
CA GLN A 13 -40.28 19.56 -34.58
C GLN A 13 -39.57 18.47 -33.77
N ALA A 14 -39.04 17.43 -34.45
CA ALA A 14 -38.20 16.41 -33.83
C ALA A 14 -36.88 17.02 -33.29
N TYR A 15 -36.20 17.89 -34.04
CA TYR A 15 -35.00 18.58 -33.55
C TYR A 15 -35.28 19.49 -32.35
N VAL A 16 -36.43 20.19 -32.32
CA VAL A 16 -36.85 20.99 -31.16
C VAL A 16 -37.08 20.10 -29.95
N TRP A 17 -37.80 18.98 -30.11
CA TRP A 17 -38.00 18.02 -29.02
C TRP A 17 -36.71 17.40 -28.52
N VAL A 18 -35.79 17.04 -29.42
CA VAL A 18 -34.44 16.58 -29.05
C VAL A 18 -33.71 17.66 -28.24
N GLY A 19 -33.79 18.93 -28.65
CA GLY A 19 -33.22 20.05 -27.91
C GLY A 19 -33.83 20.24 -26.51
N VAL A 20 -35.15 20.17 -26.40
CA VAL A 20 -35.87 20.26 -25.11
C VAL A 20 -35.49 19.10 -24.19
N VAL A 21 -35.50 17.87 -24.70
CA VAL A 21 -35.11 16.69 -23.92
C VAL A 21 -33.64 16.79 -23.50
N ALA A 22 -32.74 17.20 -24.39
CA ALA A 22 -31.33 17.42 -24.06
C ALA A 22 -31.16 18.48 -22.95
N LEU A 23 -31.91 19.59 -23.02
CA LEU A 23 -31.90 20.62 -21.99
C LEU A 23 -32.43 20.11 -20.64
N LEU A 24 -33.52 19.33 -20.65
CA LEU A 24 -34.07 18.72 -19.43
C LEU A 24 -33.09 17.73 -18.81
N LEU A 25 -32.44 16.89 -19.62
CA LEU A 25 -31.42 15.95 -19.15
C LEU A 25 -30.20 16.69 -18.60
N ALA A 26 -29.73 17.74 -19.28
CA ALA A 26 -28.62 18.56 -18.79
C ALA A 26 -28.97 19.28 -17.47
N GLY A 27 -30.19 19.83 -17.37
CA GLY A 27 -30.70 20.45 -16.14
C GLY A 27 -30.83 19.44 -14.99
N GLY A 28 -31.39 18.26 -15.26
CA GLY A 28 -31.52 17.18 -14.28
C GLY A 28 -30.17 16.66 -13.81
N LEU A 29 -29.23 16.41 -14.73
CA LEU A 29 -27.86 16.02 -14.41
C LEU A 29 -27.16 17.08 -13.55
N SER A 30 -27.37 18.36 -13.86
CA SER A 30 -26.76 19.45 -13.11
C SER A 30 -27.34 19.55 -11.70
N GLY A 31 -28.67 19.50 -11.55
CA GLY A 31 -29.33 19.46 -10.26
C GLY A 31 -28.88 18.26 -9.41
N ALA A 32 -28.83 17.07 -10.00
CA ALA A 32 -28.35 15.87 -9.33
C ALA A 32 -26.88 15.99 -8.91
N TRP A 33 -26.01 16.55 -9.77
CA TRP A 33 -24.60 16.75 -9.46
C TRP A 33 -24.40 17.70 -8.27
N TYR A 34 -25.04 18.88 -8.27
CA TYR A 34 -24.92 19.84 -7.17
C TYR A 34 -25.51 19.31 -5.86
N TYR A 35 -26.60 18.53 -5.93
CA TYR A 35 -27.14 17.84 -4.76
C TYR A 35 -26.14 16.85 -4.17
N LEU A 36 -25.53 15.99 -5.01
CA LEU A 36 -24.50 15.04 -4.58
C LEU A 36 -23.25 15.73 -4.06
N ALA A 37 -22.85 16.85 -4.65
CA ALA A 37 -21.73 17.66 -4.17
C ALA A 37 -21.98 18.19 -2.75
N GLY A 38 -23.19 18.70 -2.47
CA GLY A 38 -23.57 19.13 -1.12
C GLY A 38 -23.61 17.97 -0.12
N GLN A 39 -24.08 16.79 -0.53
CA GLN A 39 -24.07 15.59 0.31
C GLN A 39 -22.64 15.15 0.65
N LEU A 40 -21.74 15.13 -0.34
CA LEU A 40 -20.33 14.80 -0.11
C LEU A 40 -19.70 15.76 0.90
N GLU A 41 -19.92 17.07 0.74
CA GLU A 41 -19.38 18.06 1.66
C GLU A 41 -19.91 17.90 3.09
N ALA A 42 -21.21 17.63 3.24
CA ALA A 42 -21.83 17.37 4.54
C ALA A 42 -21.22 16.12 5.21
N GLN A 43 -21.10 15.02 4.46
CA GLN A 43 -20.52 13.77 4.96
C GLN A 43 -19.06 13.93 5.40
N VAL A 44 -18.24 14.61 4.58
CA VAL A 44 -16.83 14.88 4.94
C VAL A 44 -16.74 15.74 6.19
N THR A 45 -17.62 16.74 6.32
CA THR A 45 -17.67 17.59 7.52
C THR A 45 -18.02 16.79 8.76
N GLN A 46 -18.96 15.86 8.64
CA GLN A 46 -19.36 14.98 9.73
C GLN A 46 -18.20 14.04 10.13
N VAL A 47 -17.54 13.39 9.16
CA VAL A 47 -16.39 12.50 9.44
C VAL A 47 -15.25 13.24 10.16
N ILE A 48 -14.94 14.47 9.74
CA ILE A 48 -13.91 15.29 10.41
C ILE A 48 -14.36 15.66 11.84
N ALA A 49 -15.64 15.98 12.03
CA ALA A 49 -16.17 16.28 13.36
C ALA A 49 -16.16 15.06 14.29
N ASP A 50 -16.54 13.89 13.78
CA ASP A 50 -16.53 12.63 14.52
C ASP A 50 -15.10 12.22 14.90
N ALA A 51 -14.13 12.37 13.99
CA ALA A 51 -12.71 12.16 14.27
C ALA A 51 -12.21 13.08 15.39
N ARG A 52 -12.63 14.36 15.39
CA ARG A 52 -12.28 15.32 16.44
C ARG A 52 -12.86 14.92 17.80
N VAL A 53 -14.08 14.41 17.85
CA VAL A 53 -14.68 13.87 19.09
C VAL A 53 -13.87 12.70 19.63
N GLN A 54 -13.28 11.89 18.75
CA GLN A 54 -12.37 10.80 19.09
C GLN A 54 -10.93 11.28 19.38
N GLY A 55 -10.69 12.59 19.42
CA GLY A 55 -9.41 13.21 19.74
C GLY A 55 -8.45 13.38 18.57
N THR A 56 -8.84 12.99 17.34
CA THR A 56 -8.01 13.15 16.13
C THR A 56 -8.44 14.40 15.36
N GLU A 57 -7.57 15.39 15.23
CA GLU A 57 -7.84 16.59 14.45
C GLU A 57 -7.38 16.44 13.01
N ILE A 58 -8.32 16.59 12.07
CA ILE A 58 -8.06 16.50 10.62
C ILE A 58 -8.29 17.88 9.99
N GLY A 59 -7.24 18.43 9.37
CA GLY A 59 -7.28 19.68 8.62
C GLY A 59 -7.33 19.45 7.12
N CYS A 60 -8.25 20.13 6.45
CA CYS A 60 -8.39 20.20 4.99
C CYS A 60 -8.75 21.65 4.61
N PRO A 61 -7.78 22.59 4.65
CA PRO A 61 -7.99 23.97 4.23
C PRO A 61 -8.28 24.05 2.73
N GLY A 62 -9.00 25.10 2.33
CA GLY A 62 -9.34 25.32 0.91
C GLY A 62 -10.23 24.25 0.31
N ARG A 63 -11.02 23.55 1.15
CA ARG A 63 -11.84 22.42 0.73
C ARG A 63 -12.83 22.82 -0.36
N THR A 64 -12.77 22.15 -1.52
CA THR A 64 -13.75 22.37 -2.60
C THR A 64 -14.18 21.06 -3.25
N VAL A 65 -15.45 20.99 -3.65
CA VAL A 65 -15.97 19.87 -4.45
C VAL A 65 -15.88 20.21 -5.95
N PHE A 66 -15.35 19.29 -6.76
CA PHE A 66 -15.13 19.49 -8.18
C PHE A 66 -15.51 18.24 -9.01
N GLY A 67 -15.47 18.37 -10.35
CA GLY A 67 -15.62 17.23 -11.27
C GLY A 67 -16.88 17.24 -12.15
N TYR A 68 -17.66 18.32 -12.14
CA TYR A 68 -18.84 18.45 -12.99
C TYR A 68 -18.54 18.17 -14.47
N PRO A 69 -19.41 17.44 -15.19
CA PRO A 69 -20.67 16.82 -14.72
C PRO A 69 -20.56 15.33 -14.38
N PHE A 70 -19.41 14.69 -14.60
CA PHE A 70 -19.28 13.21 -14.59
C PHE A 70 -18.43 12.64 -13.46
N ARG A 71 -17.80 13.50 -12.67
CA ARG A 71 -16.97 13.13 -11.53
C ARG A 71 -17.43 13.89 -10.29
N LEU A 72 -17.23 13.29 -9.14
CA LEU A 72 -17.43 13.92 -7.87
C LEU A 72 -16.14 13.76 -7.07
N GLY A 73 -15.47 14.87 -6.79
CA GLY A 73 -14.17 14.88 -6.15
C GLY A 73 -14.06 15.96 -5.10
N LEU A 74 -13.18 15.75 -4.13
CA LEU A 74 -12.87 16.71 -3.08
C LEU A 74 -11.40 17.11 -3.21
N SER A 75 -11.10 18.41 -3.16
CA SER A 75 -9.72 18.89 -3.05
C SER A 75 -9.49 19.66 -1.77
N CYS A 76 -8.28 19.55 -1.22
CA CYS A 76 -7.75 20.37 -0.12
C CYS A 76 -6.40 20.94 -0.56
N ASP A 77 -6.06 22.15 -0.10
CA ASP A 77 -4.75 22.77 -0.36
C ASP A 77 -3.61 22.08 0.40
N ALA A 78 -3.94 21.47 1.54
CA ALA A 78 -3.05 20.67 2.37
C ALA A 78 -3.89 19.64 3.15
N VAL A 79 -3.23 18.62 3.71
CA VAL A 79 -3.85 17.69 4.66
C VAL A 79 -3.03 17.68 5.94
N THR A 80 -3.70 17.83 7.08
CA THR A 80 -3.06 17.68 8.39
C THR A 80 -3.83 16.68 9.23
N VAL A 81 -3.13 15.80 9.92
CA VAL A 81 -3.71 14.85 10.87
C VAL A 81 -2.93 14.95 12.17
N GLU A 82 -3.63 15.24 13.26
CA GLU A 82 -3.08 15.28 14.60
C GLU A 82 -3.83 14.23 15.41
N ALA A 83 -3.20 13.07 15.59
CA ALA A 83 -3.75 12.00 16.40
C ALA A 83 -3.30 12.16 17.85
N PRO A 84 -4.17 11.86 18.83
CA PRO A 84 -3.82 11.94 20.24
C PRO A 84 -2.76 10.88 20.55
N GLY A 85 -1.96 11.14 21.60
CA GLY A 85 -0.94 10.19 22.01
C GLY A 85 -1.53 8.87 22.48
N ASP A 86 -0.77 7.78 22.28
CA ASP A 86 -1.08 6.49 22.89
C ASP A 86 -0.99 6.57 24.43
N ALA A 87 -1.20 5.45 25.13
CA ALA A 87 -1.06 5.38 26.60
C ALA A 87 0.33 5.80 27.11
N ARG A 88 1.33 5.97 26.23
CA ARG A 88 2.69 6.44 26.52
C ARG A 88 2.88 7.93 26.21
N GLY A 89 1.82 8.64 25.81
CA GLY A 89 1.81 10.09 25.55
C GLY A 89 2.39 10.51 24.20
N GLN A 90 2.57 9.57 23.26
CA GLN A 90 3.23 9.84 21.97
C GLN A 90 2.23 10.26 20.91
N GLY A 91 1.90 11.56 20.84
CA GLY A 91 1.05 12.10 19.78
C GLY A 91 1.74 12.09 18.42
N LEU A 92 0.95 11.92 17.36
CA LEU A 92 1.42 11.88 15.97
C LEU A 92 0.85 13.06 15.20
N ARG A 93 1.72 13.87 14.60
CA ARG A 93 1.32 14.93 13.66
C ARG A 93 1.83 14.61 12.27
N ALA A 94 0.93 14.39 11.32
CA ALA A 94 1.25 14.22 9.92
C ALA A 94 0.75 15.44 9.12
N THR A 95 1.59 16.01 8.27
CA THR A 95 1.20 17.11 7.37
C THR A 95 1.64 16.78 5.95
N ALA A 96 0.75 16.95 4.98
CA ALA A 96 0.98 16.67 3.58
C ALA A 96 0.54 17.85 2.69
N GLY A 97 0.99 17.84 1.43
CA GLY A 97 0.56 18.80 0.42
C GLY A 97 -0.91 18.65 0.01
N ALA A 98 -1.26 19.26 -1.12
CA ALA A 98 -2.61 19.22 -1.65
C ALA A 98 -3.11 17.79 -1.85
N LEU A 99 -4.37 17.55 -1.50
CA LEU A 99 -5.06 16.28 -1.73
C LEU A 99 -6.14 16.50 -2.77
N ARG A 100 -6.26 15.58 -3.73
CA ARG A 100 -7.34 15.54 -4.70
C ARG A 100 -7.94 14.16 -4.71
N THR A 101 -9.24 14.04 -4.48
CA THR A 101 -9.96 12.79 -4.61
C THR A 101 -10.98 12.88 -5.74
N ALA A 102 -11.33 11.75 -6.34
CA ALA A 102 -12.40 11.68 -7.32
C ALA A 102 -13.05 10.29 -7.36
N ALA A 103 -14.37 10.28 -7.48
CA ALA A 103 -15.16 9.12 -7.87
C ALA A 103 -15.91 9.44 -9.17
N GLN A 104 -16.16 8.41 -9.98
CA GLN A 104 -16.93 8.57 -11.23
C GLN A 104 -18.40 8.34 -10.92
N ILE A 105 -19.32 9.14 -11.48
CA ILE A 105 -20.76 9.00 -11.18
C ILE A 105 -21.31 7.63 -11.62
N TYR A 106 -20.75 7.05 -12.68
CA TYR A 106 -21.10 5.72 -13.18
C TYR A 106 -20.32 4.58 -12.49
N ARG A 107 -19.39 4.91 -11.59
CA ARG A 107 -18.66 3.95 -10.75
C ARG A 107 -18.32 4.59 -9.40
N PRO A 108 -19.35 4.96 -8.60
CA PRO A 108 -19.16 5.74 -7.38
C PRO A 108 -18.43 4.94 -6.29
N ASN A 109 -18.46 3.62 -6.40
CA ASN A 109 -17.79 2.71 -5.49
C ASN A 109 -16.28 2.63 -5.70
N ARG A 110 -15.69 3.35 -6.66
CA ARG A 110 -14.24 3.44 -6.84
C ARG A 110 -13.80 4.89 -6.66
N VAL A 111 -12.99 5.11 -5.65
CA VAL A 111 -12.40 6.41 -5.33
C VAL A 111 -10.92 6.36 -5.69
N VAL A 112 -10.44 7.38 -6.37
CA VAL A 112 -9.01 7.63 -6.58
C VAL A 112 -8.61 8.88 -5.81
N ALA A 113 -7.41 8.89 -5.27
CA ALA A 113 -6.82 10.00 -4.55
C ALA A 113 -5.41 10.26 -5.08
N GLU A 114 -5.02 11.51 -5.11
CA GLU A 114 -3.66 11.96 -5.41
C GLU A 114 -3.23 12.92 -4.31
N LEU A 115 -2.05 12.70 -3.76
CA LEU A 115 -1.49 13.49 -2.66
C LEU A 115 -0.18 14.11 -3.10
N ASP A 116 -0.02 15.40 -2.87
CA ASP A 116 1.21 16.10 -3.19
C ASP A 116 2.24 15.99 -2.05
N SER A 117 3.51 15.94 -2.44
CA SER A 117 4.66 16.01 -1.55
C SER A 117 4.84 17.42 -0.97
N PRO A 118 5.47 17.58 0.21
CA PRO A 118 6.00 16.55 1.11
C PRO A 118 4.95 16.02 2.10
N LEU A 119 5.16 14.80 2.61
CA LEU A 119 4.56 14.30 3.84
C LEU A 119 5.58 14.40 4.97
N ILE A 120 5.29 15.24 5.96
CA ILE A 120 6.08 15.39 7.19
C ILE A 120 5.35 14.68 8.32
N VAL A 121 5.99 13.67 8.92
CA VAL A 121 5.47 12.94 10.08
C VAL A 121 6.32 13.27 11.30
N ASP A 122 5.73 13.99 12.24
CA ASP A 122 6.35 14.34 13.51
C ASP A 122 5.78 13.46 14.63
N ALA A 123 6.64 12.60 15.16
CA ALA A 123 6.41 11.86 16.39
C ALA A 123 7.36 12.45 17.43
N GLN A 124 6.81 13.05 18.49
CA GLN A 124 7.48 13.97 19.44
C GLN A 124 8.83 13.51 20.05
N GLN A 125 9.21 12.24 19.88
CA GLN A 125 10.43 11.62 20.43
C GLN A 125 11.48 11.27 19.37
N THR A 126 11.22 11.53 18.09
CA THR A 126 12.12 11.22 16.97
C THR A 126 12.21 12.40 16.00
N PRO A 127 13.34 12.60 15.31
CA PRO A 127 13.40 13.57 14.23
C PRO A 127 12.25 13.35 13.24
N PRO A 128 11.54 14.41 12.79
CA PRO A 128 10.41 14.24 11.89
C PRO A 128 10.81 13.52 10.60
N LEU A 129 9.96 12.65 10.10
CA LEU A 129 10.16 11.99 8.82
C LEU A 129 9.68 12.90 7.70
N ASP A 130 10.56 13.30 6.79
CA ASP A 130 10.26 14.05 5.56
C ASP A 130 10.24 13.07 4.39
N ILE A 131 9.05 12.69 3.94
CA ILE A 131 8.83 11.82 2.80
C ILE A 131 8.44 12.68 1.60
N ARG A 132 9.14 12.49 0.48
CA ARG A 132 8.82 13.16 -0.78
C ARG A 132 8.65 12.16 -1.90
N TRP A 133 7.92 12.56 -2.93
CA TRP A 133 7.69 11.77 -4.14
C TRP A 133 7.41 12.72 -5.30
N GLN A 134 7.46 12.20 -6.51
CA GLN A 134 7.03 12.94 -7.70
C GLN A 134 5.50 12.85 -7.89
N LEU A 135 4.95 11.65 -7.72
CA LEU A 135 3.52 11.37 -7.83
C LEU A 135 3.16 10.33 -6.78
N ALA A 136 2.10 10.56 -6.01
CA ALA A 136 1.53 9.54 -5.14
C ALA A 136 0.03 9.46 -5.39
N GLN A 137 -0.42 8.27 -5.78
CA GLN A 137 -1.81 7.97 -6.06
C GLN A 137 -2.27 6.80 -5.21
N ALA A 138 -3.48 6.90 -4.69
CA ALA A 138 -4.16 5.82 -4.02
C ALA A 138 -5.50 5.55 -4.71
N SER A 139 -5.99 4.32 -4.65
CA SER A 139 -7.35 4.02 -5.05
C SER A 139 -7.97 3.01 -4.10
N ALA A 140 -9.25 3.18 -3.81
CA ALA A 140 -10.03 2.24 -3.05
C ALA A 140 -11.30 1.88 -3.81
N SER A 141 -11.70 0.62 -3.79
CA SER A 141 -13.04 0.21 -4.19
C SER A 141 -13.82 -0.33 -3.02
N PHE A 142 -15.11 -0.04 -3.01
CA PHE A 142 -16.04 -0.40 -1.97
C PHE A 142 -17.10 -1.35 -2.53
N TRP A 143 -17.55 -2.28 -1.70
CA TRP A 143 -18.66 -3.19 -1.97
C TRP A 143 -19.57 -3.29 -0.72
N SER A 144 -20.50 -4.24 -0.72
CA SER A 144 -21.56 -4.36 0.31
C SER A 144 -21.07 -4.30 1.76
N ASP A 145 -19.88 -4.83 2.04
CA ASP A 145 -19.34 -4.98 3.40
C ASP A 145 -18.15 -4.04 3.68
N GLY A 146 -18.02 -2.95 2.91
CA GLY A 146 -16.95 -1.96 3.10
C GLY A 146 -15.91 -1.97 1.98
N MET A 147 -14.65 -1.74 2.34
CA MET A 147 -13.55 -1.66 1.37
C MET A 147 -13.17 -3.05 0.87
N ASP A 148 -13.15 -3.23 -0.45
CA ASP A 148 -12.88 -4.50 -1.12
C ASP A 148 -11.46 -4.56 -1.70
N GLN A 149 -10.97 -3.43 -2.22
CA GLN A 149 -9.61 -3.30 -2.75
C GLN A 149 -9.02 -1.94 -2.36
N VAL A 150 -7.74 -1.93 -2.06
CA VAL A 150 -6.92 -0.72 -1.92
C VAL A 150 -5.66 -0.86 -2.76
N ALA A 151 -5.20 0.25 -3.32
CA ALA A 151 -3.93 0.35 -4.02
C ALA A 151 -3.27 1.69 -3.67
N LEU A 152 -1.96 1.70 -3.56
CA LEU A 152 -1.11 2.86 -3.39
C LEU A 152 0.07 2.73 -4.34
N VAL A 153 0.37 3.79 -5.08
CA VAL A 153 1.50 3.88 -6.01
C VAL A 153 2.20 5.20 -5.75
N ALA A 154 3.52 5.15 -5.57
CA ALA A 154 4.37 6.32 -5.44
C ALA A 154 5.53 6.25 -6.43
N ASP A 155 5.66 7.26 -7.28
CA ASP A 155 6.78 7.41 -8.21
C ASP A 155 7.88 8.26 -7.56
N ARG A 156 9.11 7.77 -7.64
CA ARG A 156 10.32 8.37 -7.08
C ARG A 156 10.21 8.78 -5.59
N PRO A 157 9.75 7.90 -4.68
CA PRO A 157 9.70 8.23 -3.26
C PRO A 157 11.11 8.34 -2.66
N VAL A 158 11.30 9.34 -1.80
CA VAL A 158 12.51 9.59 -1.00
C VAL A 158 12.10 9.80 0.44
N VAL A 159 12.52 8.88 1.31
CA VAL A 159 12.31 8.92 2.76
C VAL A 159 13.56 9.53 3.40
N ALA A 160 13.38 10.57 4.21
CA ALA A 160 14.47 11.24 4.91
C ALA A 160 14.06 11.64 6.33
N LEU A 161 15.03 11.80 7.23
CA LEU A 161 14.81 12.51 8.49
C LEU A 161 15.01 14.01 8.27
N ALA A 162 14.08 14.82 8.75
CA ALA A 162 14.26 16.26 8.87
C ALA A 162 15.36 16.54 9.89
N GLN A 163 16.37 17.33 9.51
CA GLN A 163 17.48 17.66 10.40
C GLN A 163 17.67 19.18 10.49
N PRO A 164 17.82 19.73 11.71
CA PRO A 164 18.02 21.17 11.90
C PRO A 164 19.27 21.74 11.21
N ALA A 165 20.35 20.95 11.12
CA ALA A 165 21.65 21.43 10.64
C ALA A 165 21.94 21.15 9.16
N ALA A 166 21.38 20.08 8.60
CA ALA A 166 21.67 19.59 7.24
C ALA A 166 20.46 19.64 6.28
N GLY A 167 19.32 20.16 6.75
CA GLY A 167 18.05 20.17 6.00
C GLY A 167 17.35 18.81 6.04
N ARG A 168 17.91 17.81 5.36
CA ARG A 168 17.36 16.44 5.31
C ARG A 168 18.48 15.41 5.31
N LEU A 169 18.26 14.29 5.99
CA LEU A 169 19.09 13.09 5.91
C LEU A 169 18.32 11.97 5.18
N PRO A 170 18.59 11.74 3.89
CA PRO A 170 17.98 10.64 3.15
C PRO A 170 18.31 9.29 3.80
N LEU A 171 17.29 8.45 3.95
CA LEU A 171 17.40 7.10 4.50
C LEU A 171 17.17 6.04 3.42
N PHE A 172 16.24 6.32 2.51
CA PHE A 172 15.83 5.39 1.46
C PHE A 172 15.26 6.16 0.26
N GLU A 173 15.54 5.68 -0.93
CA GLU A 173 14.88 6.12 -2.17
C GLU A 173 14.48 4.90 -3.02
N ALA A 174 13.47 5.06 -3.86
CA ALA A 174 13.12 4.09 -4.88
C ALA A 174 12.72 4.79 -6.19
N GLY A 175 12.81 4.10 -7.32
CA GLY A 175 12.25 4.57 -8.58
C GLY A 175 10.71 4.52 -8.57
N ARG A 176 10.13 3.48 -7.97
CA ARG A 176 8.68 3.30 -7.85
C ARG A 176 8.35 2.36 -6.68
N PHE A 177 7.28 2.67 -5.95
CA PHE A 177 6.72 1.83 -4.90
C PHE A 177 5.24 1.57 -5.16
N GLU A 178 4.82 0.33 -5.06
CA GLU A 178 3.41 -0.07 -5.20
C GLU A 178 2.99 -0.96 -4.03
N ALA A 179 1.78 -0.77 -3.54
CA ALA A 179 1.16 -1.63 -2.55
C ALA A 179 -0.31 -1.83 -2.91
N HIS A 180 -0.78 -3.08 -2.84
CA HIS A 180 -2.12 -3.49 -3.19
C HIS A 180 -2.63 -4.43 -2.11
N ALA A 181 -3.91 -4.29 -1.74
CA ALA A 181 -4.59 -5.28 -0.95
C ALA A 181 -6.00 -5.49 -1.50
N ARG A 182 -6.50 -6.73 -1.44
CA ARG A 182 -7.87 -7.06 -1.85
C ARG A 182 -8.44 -8.20 -1.03
N ARG A 183 -9.77 -8.20 -0.87
CA ARG A 183 -10.50 -9.34 -0.33
C ARG A 183 -10.59 -10.45 -1.39
N ARG A 184 -10.48 -11.71 -0.96
CA ARG A 184 -10.67 -12.89 -1.81
C ARG A 184 -11.23 -14.03 -0.97
N ASP A 185 -12.50 -14.38 -1.17
CA ASP A 185 -13.16 -15.54 -0.53
C ASP A 185 -13.03 -15.59 1.02
N GLY A 186 -13.01 -14.43 1.69
CA GLY A 186 -12.80 -14.32 3.15
C GLY A 186 -11.34 -14.12 3.57
N ASP A 187 -10.40 -14.27 2.64
CA ASP A 187 -8.98 -13.99 2.83
C ASP A 187 -8.60 -12.58 2.40
N LEU A 188 -7.41 -12.15 2.81
CA LEU A 188 -6.79 -10.91 2.39
C LEU A 188 -5.54 -11.21 1.54
N ASP A 189 -5.60 -10.85 0.26
CA ASP A 189 -4.41 -10.83 -0.60
C ASP A 189 -3.71 -9.48 -0.44
N ILE A 190 -2.39 -9.49 -0.26
CA ILE A 190 -1.53 -8.32 -0.15
C ILE A 190 -0.35 -8.48 -1.10
N ALA A 191 -0.10 -7.48 -1.94
CA ALA A 191 1.08 -7.42 -2.78
C ALA A 191 1.77 -6.05 -2.65
N ALA A 192 3.09 -6.04 -2.52
CA ALA A 192 3.89 -4.83 -2.48
C ALA A 192 5.12 -4.99 -3.37
N SER A 193 5.57 -3.90 -4.00
CA SER A 193 6.81 -3.88 -4.76
C SER A 193 7.52 -2.55 -4.65
N SER A 194 8.84 -2.61 -4.77
CA SER A 194 9.75 -1.46 -4.84
C SER A 194 10.74 -1.72 -5.97
N ALA A 195 10.81 -0.81 -6.92
CA ALA A 195 11.77 -0.87 -8.03
C ALA A 195 12.85 0.21 -7.85
N ASP A 196 14.09 -0.13 -8.21
CA ASP A 196 15.28 0.73 -8.08
C ASP A 196 15.45 1.30 -6.65
N GLY A 197 15.26 0.44 -5.65
CA GLY A 197 15.39 0.75 -4.24
C GLY A 197 16.85 0.93 -3.83
N ARG A 198 17.12 1.92 -3.00
CA ARG A 198 18.46 2.24 -2.48
C ARG A 198 18.39 2.65 -1.02
N VAL A 199 19.24 2.04 -0.20
CA VAL A 199 19.44 2.45 1.19
C VAL A 199 20.49 3.53 1.24
N LEU A 200 20.13 4.69 1.78
CA LEU A 200 20.98 5.89 1.87
C LEU A 200 21.37 6.23 3.31
N ALA A 201 20.83 5.49 4.29
CA ALA A 201 21.11 5.72 5.70
C ALA A 201 22.63 5.60 5.99
N PRO A 202 23.27 6.57 6.66
CA PRO A 202 24.74 6.57 6.85
C PRO A 202 25.29 5.37 7.62
N GLU A 203 24.51 4.84 8.55
CA GLU A 203 24.85 3.69 9.39
C GLU A 203 24.57 2.36 8.67
N ALA A 204 23.89 2.39 7.53
CA ALA A 204 23.54 1.19 6.79
C ALA A 204 24.73 0.72 5.93
N PRO A 205 24.90 -0.60 5.77
CA PRO A 205 25.90 -1.14 4.86
C PRO A 205 25.61 -0.71 3.43
N ALA A 206 26.68 -0.60 2.64
CA ALA A 206 26.64 -0.17 1.26
C ALA A 206 26.01 -1.26 0.37
N LEU A 207 24.68 -1.32 0.37
CA LEU A 207 23.92 -2.22 -0.49
C LEU A 207 23.80 -1.63 -1.91
N PRO A 208 23.90 -2.47 -2.96
CA PRO A 208 23.61 -2.03 -4.31
C PRO A 208 22.11 -1.70 -4.46
N ALA A 209 21.75 -1.06 -5.57
CA ALA A 209 20.33 -0.87 -5.90
C ALA A 209 19.63 -2.22 -6.07
N PHE A 210 18.35 -2.29 -5.70
CA PHE A 210 17.61 -3.54 -5.70
C PHE A 210 16.14 -3.35 -6.08
N ASP A 211 15.56 -4.40 -6.64
CA ASP A 211 14.11 -4.55 -6.75
C ASP A 211 13.65 -5.52 -5.65
N ALA A 212 12.53 -5.20 -5.00
CA ALA A 212 11.93 -6.06 -3.98
C ALA A 212 10.43 -6.20 -4.24
N SER A 213 9.89 -7.40 -4.02
CA SER A 213 8.45 -7.63 -4.11
C SER A 213 7.98 -8.68 -3.10
N ALA A 214 6.80 -8.46 -2.52
CA ALA A 214 6.11 -9.41 -1.66
C ALA A 214 4.69 -9.64 -2.19
N ASP A 215 4.24 -10.89 -2.22
CA ASP A 215 2.87 -11.30 -2.54
C ASP A 215 2.46 -12.41 -1.56
N LEU A 216 1.47 -12.12 -0.73
CA LEU A 216 0.99 -13.01 0.31
C LEU A 216 -0.54 -12.99 0.42
N THR A 217 -1.07 -14.06 0.99
CA THR A 217 -2.47 -14.16 1.41
C THR A 217 -2.49 -14.46 2.90
N ILE A 218 -3.35 -13.76 3.65
CA ILE A 218 -3.66 -14.06 5.05
C ILE A 218 -5.07 -14.65 5.10
N THR A 219 -5.19 -15.86 5.61
CA THR A 219 -6.45 -16.59 5.68
C THR A 219 -7.40 -15.93 6.68
N GLY A 220 -8.65 -15.71 6.28
CA GLY A 220 -9.68 -15.18 7.19
C GLY A 220 -9.46 -13.74 7.66
N ALA A 221 -8.66 -12.93 6.94
CA ALA A 221 -8.33 -11.55 7.30
C ALA A 221 -8.99 -10.49 6.39
N ALA A 222 -10.00 -10.87 5.60
CA ALA A 222 -10.65 -9.94 4.67
C ALA A 222 -11.31 -8.73 5.37
N ASP A 223 -11.73 -8.88 6.62
CA ASP A 223 -12.33 -7.85 7.46
C ASP A 223 -11.37 -6.74 7.90
N TRP A 224 -10.05 -6.94 7.79
CA TRP A 224 -9.05 -5.90 8.07
C TRP A 224 -9.21 -4.68 7.17
N LEU A 225 -9.62 -4.87 5.91
CA LEU A 225 -9.92 -3.75 5.01
C LEU A 225 -11.17 -2.96 5.43
N ALA A 226 -12.04 -3.55 6.25
CA ALA A 226 -13.15 -2.85 6.86
C ALA A 226 -12.77 -2.15 8.19
N GLY A 227 -11.48 -2.14 8.56
CA GLY A 227 -10.99 -1.53 9.79
C GLY A 227 -11.07 -2.42 11.04
N HIS A 228 -11.37 -3.71 10.87
CA HIS A 228 -11.51 -4.68 11.97
C HIS A 228 -10.22 -5.49 12.19
N MET A 229 -9.07 -4.83 12.15
CA MET A 229 -7.82 -5.50 12.50
C MET A 229 -7.78 -5.71 14.01
N ASP A 230 -7.74 -6.98 14.44
CA ASP A 230 -7.53 -7.33 15.84
C ASP A 230 -6.10 -6.99 16.26
N GLY A 231 -5.93 -6.46 17.47
CA GLY A 231 -4.63 -6.14 18.04
C GLY A 231 -4.09 -4.76 17.65
N HIS A 232 -3.04 -4.35 18.34
CA HIS A 232 -2.32 -3.10 18.12
C HIS A 232 -0.98 -3.33 17.41
N THR A 233 -0.53 -4.58 17.31
CA THR A 233 0.71 -4.96 16.63
C THR A 233 0.46 -5.98 15.52
N LEU A 234 1.43 -6.12 14.61
CA LEU A 234 1.38 -7.14 13.57
C LEU A 234 1.42 -8.56 14.14
N GLY A 235 2.17 -8.78 15.23
CA GLY A 235 2.20 -10.06 15.94
C GLY A 235 0.83 -10.45 16.49
N GLU A 236 0.15 -9.52 17.16
CA GLU A 236 -1.21 -9.73 17.69
C GLU A 236 -2.22 -9.98 16.55
N ALA A 237 -2.12 -9.21 15.47
CA ALA A 237 -2.99 -9.37 14.32
C ALA A 237 -2.80 -10.74 13.65
N LEU A 238 -1.56 -11.23 13.52
CA LEU A 238 -1.28 -12.52 12.89
C LEU A 238 -1.44 -13.72 13.82
N ALA A 239 -1.50 -13.51 15.14
CA ALA A 239 -1.55 -14.60 16.11
C ALA A 239 -2.72 -15.57 15.82
N GLY A 240 -2.39 -16.86 15.68
CA GLY A 240 -3.36 -17.92 15.37
C GLY A 240 -3.83 -17.94 13.91
N ARG A 241 -3.25 -17.12 13.02
CA ARG A 241 -3.61 -17.08 11.60
C ARG A 241 -2.61 -17.85 10.74
N ALA A 242 -3.13 -18.39 9.64
CA ALA A 242 -2.35 -19.02 8.58
C ALA A 242 -2.32 -18.13 7.34
N GLY A 243 -1.39 -18.41 6.43
CA GLY A 243 -1.30 -17.71 5.18
C GLY A 243 -0.39 -18.43 4.18
N THR A 244 -0.41 -17.92 2.96
CA THR A 244 0.44 -18.38 1.87
C THR A 244 1.29 -17.21 1.40
N LEU A 245 2.61 -17.37 1.44
CA LEU A 245 3.55 -16.49 0.80
C LEU A 245 3.77 -16.99 -0.64
N ARG A 246 3.16 -16.33 -1.62
CA ARG A 246 3.34 -16.69 -3.04
C ARG A 246 4.73 -16.32 -3.53
N SER A 247 5.24 -15.16 -3.12
CA SER A 247 6.58 -14.71 -3.46
C SER A 247 7.06 -13.62 -2.50
N LEU A 248 8.25 -13.76 -1.94
CA LEU A 248 9.04 -12.68 -1.35
C LEU A 248 10.38 -12.65 -2.08
N LYS A 249 10.54 -11.71 -3.01
CA LYS A 249 11.70 -11.61 -3.89
C LYS A 249 12.54 -10.38 -3.57
N LEU A 250 13.86 -10.58 -3.57
CA LEU A 250 14.88 -9.54 -3.62
C LEU A 250 15.76 -9.79 -4.85
N ASP A 251 15.94 -8.77 -5.69
CA ASP A 251 16.73 -8.83 -6.91
C ASP A 251 17.76 -7.69 -6.91
N LEU A 252 19.03 -8.04 -7.02
CA LEU A 252 20.17 -7.11 -7.00
C LEU A 252 20.82 -7.01 -8.40
N GLY A 253 20.17 -7.58 -9.43
CA GLY A 253 20.65 -7.63 -10.80
C GLY A 253 21.49 -8.88 -11.10
N ASP A 254 22.61 -9.07 -10.39
CA ASP A 254 23.49 -10.23 -10.54
C ASP A 254 23.22 -11.36 -9.54
N ALA A 255 22.57 -11.03 -8.41
CA ALA A 255 22.14 -11.95 -7.38
C ALA A 255 20.65 -11.77 -7.08
N SER A 256 19.95 -12.85 -6.78
CA SER A 256 18.54 -12.78 -6.38
C SER A 256 18.17 -13.87 -5.38
N ALA A 257 17.18 -13.59 -4.54
CA ALA A 257 16.60 -14.54 -3.61
C ALA A 257 15.07 -14.42 -3.65
N GLU A 258 14.38 -15.55 -3.67
CA GLU A 258 12.92 -15.59 -3.60
C GLU A 258 12.49 -16.68 -2.63
N LEU A 259 11.58 -16.32 -1.73
CA LEU A 259 10.98 -17.23 -0.76
C LEU A 259 9.49 -17.38 -1.07
N SER A 260 9.00 -18.61 -1.09
CA SER A 260 7.59 -18.93 -1.23
C SER A 260 7.21 -20.07 -0.30
N GLY A 261 5.97 -20.16 0.15
CA GLY A 261 5.55 -21.24 1.03
C GLY A 261 4.32 -20.93 1.86
N ASP A 262 3.80 -21.94 2.53
CA ASP A 262 2.70 -21.80 3.48
C ASP A 262 3.23 -21.60 4.89
N PHE A 263 2.56 -20.73 5.65
CA PHE A 263 2.95 -20.40 7.01
C PHE A 263 1.76 -20.33 7.96
N MET A 264 2.06 -20.48 9.24
CA MET A 264 1.15 -20.29 10.35
C MET A 264 1.88 -19.56 11.47
N VAL A 265 1.23 -18.56 12.04
CA VAL A 265 1.71 -17.87 13.23
C VAL A 265 0.92 -18.43 14.40
N ALA A 266 1.62 -19.06 15.34
CA ALA A 266 1.01 -19.57 16.55
C ALA A 266 0.51 -18.42 17.45
N ALA A 267 -0.30 -18.75 18.46
CA ALA A 267 -0.88 -17.74 19.36
C ALA A 267 0.17 -16.95 20.17
N ASP A 268 1.38 -17.48 20.32
CA ASP A 268 2.54 -16.85 20.95
C ASP A 268 3.42 -16.06 19.95
N GLY A 269 2.97 -15.90 18.71
CA GLY A 269 3.69 -15.18 17.65
C GLY A 269 4.81 -15.97 16.99
N ILE A 270 4.97 -17.26 17.32
CA ILE A 270 5.99 -18.12 16.71
C ILE A 270 5.54 -18.55 15.31
N LEU A 271 6.39 -18.28 14.32
CA LEU A 271 6.16 -18.67 12.92
C LEU A 271 6.57 -20.14 12.71
N SER A 272 5.71 -20.89 12.03
CA SER A 272 5.98 -22.24 11.51
C SER A 272 5.52 -22.31 10.05
N GLY A 273 6.16 -23.14 9.24
CA GLY A 273 5.82 -23.26 7.83
C GLY A 273 6.83 -24.05 7.01
N ASP A 274 6.43 -24.37 5.79
CA ASP A 274 7.29 -24.99 4.78
C ASP A 274 7.51 -23.99 3.66
N PHE A 275 8.77 -23.71 3.36
CA PHE A 275 9.17 -22.72 2.39
C PHE A 275 10.12 -23.30 1.34
N GLU A 276 10.07 -22.77 0.14
CA GLU A 276 11.07 -22.95 -0.90
C GLU A 276 11.83 -21.64 -1.06
N LEU A 277 13.16 -21.73 -0.95
CA LEU A 277 14.07 -20.62 -1.18
C LEU A 277 14.81 -20.86 -2.50
N ALA A 278 14.58 -19.99 -3.47
CA ALA A 278 15.24 -20.01 -4.77
C ALA A 278 16.26 -18.86 -4.88
N VAL A 279 17.54 -19.20 -4.96
CA VAL A 279 18.65 -18.24 -4.91
C VAL A 279 19.51 -18.30 -6.18
N ALA A 280 19.79 -17.15 -6.77
CA ALA A 280 20.84 -16.94 -7.76
C ALA A 280 22.04 -16.25 -7.08
N ASP A 281 23.25 -16.80 -7.28
CA ASP A 281 24.48 -16.42 -6.58
C ASP A 281 24.32 -16.41 -5.04
N PRO A 282 24.23 -17.60 -4.41
CA PRO A 282 24.02 -17.69 -2.97
C PRO A 282 25.19 -17.14 -2.16
N GLN A 283 26.42 -17.15 -2.70
CA GLN A 283 27.58 -16.57 -2.03
C GLN A 283 27.48 -15.05 -1.96
N ARG A 284 27.05 -14.39 -3.03
CA ARG A 284 26.81 -12.94 -3.04
C ARG A 284 25.69 -12.54 -2.10
N ILE A 285 24.57 -13.28 -2.10
CA ILE A 285 23.47 -13.05 -1.15
C ILE A 285 23.95 -13.20 0.30
N ALA A 286 24.70 -14.25 0.61
CA ALA A 286 25.21 -14.45 1.97
C ALA A 286 26.17 -13.36 2.43
N ALA A 287 27.05 -12.87 1.55
CA ALA A 287 27.92 -11.75 1.85
C ALA A 287 27.13 -10.48 2.17
N LEU A 288 26.12 -10.15 1.36
CA LEU A 288 25.26 -8.98 1.57
C LEU A 288 24.43 -9.09 2.86
N VAL A 289 23.90 -10.28 3.17
CA VAL A 289 23.22 -10.52 4.44
C VAL A 289 24.18 -10.37 5.60
N GLY A 290 25.43 -10.82 5.49
CA GLY A 290 26.44 -10.65 6.53
C GLY A 290 26.83 -9.19 6.77
N GLU A 291 26.82 -8.37 5.72
CA GLU A 291 27.00 -6.92 5.83
C GLU A 291 25.78 -6.24 6.46
N ALA A 292 24.57 -6.54 5.95
CA ALA A 292 23.29 -5.95 6.38
C ALA A 292 22.83 -6.37 7.78
N MET A 293 23.00 -7.64 8.11
CA MET A 293 22.53 -8.27 9.34
C MET A 293 23.64 -9.18 9.86
N PRO A 294 24.66 -8.64 10.53
CA PRO A 294 25.81 -9.40 11.02
C PRO A 294 25.43 -10.61 11.88
N GLN A 295 24.30 -10.52 12.60
CA GLN A 295 23.74 -11.60 13.40
C GLN A 295 23.29 -12.83 12.57
N LEU A 296 23.01 -12.65 11.28
CA LEU A 296 22.62 -13.72 10.36
C LEU A 296 23.78 -14.19 9.46
N ALA A 297 24.97 -13.59 9.57
CA ALA A 297 26.10 -13.88 8.68
C ALA A 297 26.49 -15.37 8.66
N SER A 298 26.55 -16.01 9.84
CA SER A 298 26.90 -17.43 9.96
C SER A 298 25.84 -18.35 9.35
N VAL A 299 24.56 -18.01 9.55
CA VAL A 299 23.41 -18.73 8.99
C VAL A 299 23.42 -18.62 7.48
N ALA A 300 23.59 -17.41 6.95
CA ALA A 300 23.61 -17.12 5.52
C ALA A 300 24.79 -17.83 4.83
N GLN A 301 25.98 -17.81 5.43
CA GLN A 301 27.14 -18.50 4.88
C GLN A 301 26.98 -20.03 4.88
N SER A 302 26.38 -20.58 5.94
CA SER A 302 26.07 -22.01 6.03
C SER A 302 25.06 -22.42 4.97
N LEU A 303 24.01 -21.62 4.79
CA LEU A 303 23.02 -21.79 3.72
C LEU A 303 23.67 -21.74 2.34
N ALA A 304 24.46 -20.71 2.05
CA ALA A 304 25.09 -20.56 0.75
C ALA A 304 26.01 -21.74 0.39
N SER A 305 26.69 -22.28 1.39
CA SER A 305 27.53 -23.47 1.23
C SER A 305 26.67 -24.72 1.00
N ALA A 306 25.59 -24.91 1.78
CA ALA A 306 24.71 -26.06 1.68
C ALA A 306 23.90 -26.09 0.35
N ILE A 307 23.46 -24.92 -0.12
CA ILE A 307 22.71 -24.76 -1.38
C ILE A 307 23.49 -25.33 -2.57
N GLY A 308 24.82 -25.18 -2.59
CA GLY A 308 25.68 -25.75 -3.63
C GLY A 308 25.74 -27.28 -3.67
N PHE A 309 25.36 -27.95 -2.57
CA PHE A 309 25.37 -29.43 -2.46
C PHE A 309 23.99 -30.06 -2.47
N VAL A 310 22.97 -29.34 -1.98
CA VAL A 310 21.61 -29.85 -1.73
C VAL A 310 20.57 -29.24 -2.69
N GLY A 311 20.90 -28.10 -3.32
CA GLY A 311 19.98 -27.37 -4.17
C GLY A 311 19.70 -28.09 -5.48
N ARG A 312 18.41 -28.17 -5.85
CA ARG A 312 18.04 -28.51 -7.23
C ARG A 312 18.27 -27.27 -8.08
N GLN A 313 19.03 -27.42 -9.16
CA GLN A 313 19.23 -26.35 -10.12
C GLN A 313 18.03 -26.29 -11.06
N ASP A 314 17.37 -25.13 -11.14
CA ASP A 314 16.31 -24.86 -12.09
C ASP A 314 16.53 -23.47 -12.70
N ASN A 315 16.68 -23.41 -14.03
CA ASN A 315 16.93 -22.17 -14.79
C ASN A 315 18.04 -21.26 -14.21
N GLY A 316 19.14 -21.85 -13.69
CA GLY A 316 20.26 -21.10 -13.11
C GLY A 316 20.05 -20.65 -11.67
N ARG A 317 18.94 -21.01 -11.03
CA ARG A 317 18.66 -20.77 -9.61
C ARG A 317 18.79 -22.07 -8.83
N ASN A 318 19.30 -21.98 -7.61
CA ASN A 318 19.35 -23.10 -6.70
C ASN A 318 18.16 -23.04 -5.74
N ILE A 319 17.34 -24.09 -5.75
CA ILE A 319 16.15 -24.20 -4.93
C ILE A 319 16.44 -25.11 -3.73
N VAL A 320 16.14 -24.61 -2.52
CA VAL A 320 16.25 -25.37 -1.27
C VAL A 320 14.94 -25.31 -0.51
N ALA A 321 14.47 -26.48 -0.09
CA ALA A 321 13.34 -26.61 0.82
C ALA A 321 13.78 -26.29 2.25
N LEU A 322 13.05 -25.38 2.89
CA LEU A 322 13.22 -24.94 4.26
C LEU A 322 12.01 -25.35 5.08
N SER A 323 12.26 -25.91 6.26
CA SER A 323 11.23 -26.22 7.24
C SER A 323 11.45 -25.36 8.48
N LEU A 324 10.45 -24.58 8.84
CA LEU A 324 10.38 -23.81 10.06
C LEU A 324 9.40 -24.47 11.02
N ARG A 325 9.87 -24.93 12.18
CA ARG A 325 9.06 -25.61 13.19
C ARG A 325 9.31 -24.98 14.55
N ASP A 326 8.28 -24.37 15.12
CA ASP A 326 8.34 -23.69 16.41
C ASP A 326 9.51 -22.70 16.47
N GLY A 327 9.70 -21.92 15.41
CA GLY A 327 10.79 -20.96 15.26
C GLY A 327 12.15 -21.57 14.90
N ASN A 328 12.33 -22.90 14.88
CA ASN A 328 13.58 -23.53 14.46
C ASN A 328 13.60 -23.74 12.94
N LEU A 329 14.53 -23.07 12.26
CA LEU A 329 14.71 -23.13 10.81
C LEU A 329 15.69 -24.25 10.45
N SER A 330 15.35 -25.04 9.44
CA SER A 330 16.16 -26.16 8.94
C SER A 330 16.08 -26.29 7.42
N ALA A 331 17.15 -26.77 6.80
CA ALA A 331 17.17 -27.23 5.40
C ALA A 331 17.41 -28.73 5.39
N GLY A 332 16.35 -29.51 5.16
CA GLY A 332 16.39 -30.97 5.35
C GLY A 332 16.78 -31.34 6.79
N VAL A 333 17.94 -31.99 6.96
CA VAL A 333 18.47 -32.39 8.29
C VAL A 333 19.40 -31.36 8.92
N ILE A 334 19.71 -30.26 8.22
CA ILE A 334 20.70 -29.27 8.66
C ILE A 334 19.97 -28.15 9.42
N PRO A 335 20.19 -27.98 10.74
CA PRO A 335 19.65 -26.86 11.49
C PRO A 335 20.36 -25.56 11.05
N LEU A 336 19.57 -24.53 10.77
CA LEU A 336 20.07 -23.24 10.27
C LEU A 336 20.04 -22.15 11.34
N GLY A 337 19.11 -22.22 12.29
CA GLY A 337 19.02 -21.27 13.39
C GLY A 337 17.60 -21.13 13.92
N GLN A 338 17.37 -20.04 14.65
CA GLN A 338 16.06 -19.71 15.21
C GLN A 338 15.57 -18.37 14.67
N VAL A 339 14.29 -18.34 14.31
CA VAL A 339 13.56 -17.13 13.93
C VAL A 339 12.83 -16.60 15.16
N PRO A 340 13.01 -15.34 15.54
CA PRO A 340 12.33 -14.77 16.69
C PRO A 340 10.82 -14.66 16.44
N ALA A 341 10.04 -14.66 17.52
CA ALA A 341 8.59 -14.43 17.45
C ALA A 341 8.27 -13.04 16.88
N ILE A 342 7.18 -12.96 16.12
CA ILE A 342 6.65 -11.71 15.58
C ILE A 342 5.98 -10.96 16.74
N ARG A 343 6.48 -9.76 17.06
CA ARG A 343 5.93 -8.89 18.11
C ARG A 343 5.05 -7.80 17.52
#